data_AF-A0A522ER04-F1
#
_entry.id   AF-A0A522ER04-F1
#
_cell.length_a   1.000
_cell.length_b   1.000
_cell.length_c   1.000
_cell.angle_alpha   90.00
_cell.angle_beta   90.00
_cell.angle_gamma   90.00
#
_symmetry.space_group_name_H-M   'P 1'
#
loop_
_entity.id
_entity.type
_entity.pdbx_description
1 polymer ?
#
loop_
_entity_poly.entity_id
_entity_poly.type
_entity_poly.pdbx_seq_one_letter_code
_entity_poly.pdbx_strand_id
1 'polypeptide(L)'
;MKRARCFSPRQRGFTLLEMLIAMAVLAIMLAVAYPLFQSMTDLWGKYETNNRLADIEQAVTTAYQQAMVTAEVPTNTGRELVLPTGTLVQTGPNAAGRCSTTTAVAFTPLYQYLKQAPNLVWRDGYGRPVCVLITPQLSFTDDGATLYYHTIAIVSAGRHGKMAAGTSLSDAGVLTLAGDNQAVLINGRLLALAALQATQAQMAKVAAAYAAYFQNRYLGNTARDTSIDYFANAWGDTGSPMPALGATPLNTPSVDLMSPLGLSSTDITDGWGQVMQLDNDSDAVRSPNNSAAAMTTPPYTARITTTLPGGQTYAQTVMGSY
;
A
#
# COMPACT_ATOMS: atom_id res chain seq x y z
N MET A 1 37.22 -37.40 -71.95
CA MET A 1 37.16 -36.43 -70.82
C MET A 1 36.70 -35.06 -71.35
N LYS A 2 35.44 -34.67 -71.14
CA LYS A 2 34.93 -33.32 -71.46
C LYS A 2 34.97 -32.47 -70.19
N ARG A 3 35.85 -31.46 -70.15
CA ARG A 3 35.91 -30.49 -69.04
C ARG A 3 34.86 -29.39 -69.28
N ALA A 4 33.89 -29.28 -68.38
CA ALA A 4 32.96 -28.16 -68.34
C ALA A 4 33.73 -26.88 -67.97
N ARG A 5 33.63 -25.84 -68.79
CA ARG A 5 34.15 -24.50 -68.48
C ARG A 5 33.04 -23.72 -67.78
N CYS A 6 33.24 -23.39 -66.50
CA CYS A 6 32.44 -22.42 -65.78
C CYS A 6 32.68 -21.01 -66.35
N PHE A 7 31.62 -20.37 -66.86
CA PHE A 7 31.61 -18.94 -67.12
C PHE A 7 31.28 -18.21 -65.81
N SER A 8 32.29 -17.56 -65.22
CA SER A 8 32.08 -16.53 -64.20
C SER A 8 31.52 -15.28 -64.89
N PRO A 9 30.32 -14.77 -64.51
CA PRO A 9 29.83 -13.52 -65.04
C PRO A 9 30.76 -12.37 -64.60
N ARG A 10 31.28 -11.64 -65.59
CA ARG A 10 32.09 -10.43 -65.36
C ARG A 10 31.26 -9.42 -64.56
N GLN A 11 31.68 -9.15 -63.32
CA GLN A 11 31.14 -8.06 -62.52
C GLN A 11 31.41 -6.74 -63.26
N ARG A 12 30.34 -6.07 -63.69
CA ARG A 12 30.42 -4.67 -64.14
C ARG A 12 30.59 -3.80 -62.91
N GLY A 13 31.71 -3.10 -62.81
CA GLY A 13 31.96 -2.15 -61.73
C GLY A 13 30.97 -0.98 -61.78
N PHE A 14 30.56 -0.49 -60.60
CA PHE A 14 29.70 0.68 -60.46
C PHE A 14 30.37 1.93 -61.04
N THR A 15 29.62 2.70 -61.81
CA THR A 15 30.11 3.98 -62.31
C THR A 15 30.09 5.04 -61.19
N LEU A 16 31.02 6.00 -61.22
CA LEU A 16 31.08 7.09 -60.23
C LEU A 16 29.77 7.91 -60.21
N LEU A 17 29.11 8.03 -61.36
CA LEU A 17 27.82 8.68 -61.51
C LEU A 17 26.69 7.92 -60.79
N GLU A 18 26.64 6.59 -60.88
CA GLU A 18 25.65 5.76 -60.15
C GLU A 18 25.82 5.90 -58.63
N MET A 19 27.07 5.97 -58.14
CA MET A 19 27.31 6.19 -56.71
C MET A 19 26.85 7.58 -56.27
N LEU A 20 27.03 8.61 -57.09
CA LEU A 20 26.56 9.97 -56.78
C LEU A 20 25.03 10.05 -56.76
N ILE A 21 24.36 9.44 -57.74
CA ILE A 21 22.89 9.35 -57.78
C ILE A 21 22.36 8.55 -56.57
N ALA A 22 22.97 7.41 -56.24
CA ALA A 22 22.58 6.59 -55.09
C ALA A 22 22.69 7.37 -53.77
N MET A 23 23.78 8.12 -53.56
CA MET A 23 23.93 8.96 -52.37
C MET A 23 22.89 10.10 -52.33
N ALA A 24 22.60 10.74 -53.47
CA ALA A 24 21.62 11.81 -53.54
C ALA A 24 20.20 11.31 -53.19
N VAL A 25 19.80 10.16 -53.74
CA VAL A 25 18.51 9.52 -53.42
C VAL A 25 18.46 9.11 -51.94
N LEU A 26 19.55 8.54 -51.40
CA LEU A 26 19.62 8.13 -50.00
C LEU A 26 19.54 9.32 -49.05
N ALA A 27 20.17 10.46 -49.39
CA ALA A 27 20.07 11.70 -48.62
C ALA A 27 18.64 12.25 -48.59
N ILE A 28 17.92 12.23 -49.71
CA ILE A 28 16.52 12.65 -49.78
C ILE A 28 15.63 11.70 -48.95
N MET A 29 15.84 10.38 -49.05
CA MET A 29 15.09 9.41 -48.25
C MET A 29 15.33 9.59 -46.75
N LEU A 30 16.58 9.80 -46.32
CA LEU A 30 16.90 10.06 -44.91
C LEU A 30 16.27 11.34 -44.39
N ALA A 31 16.25 12.41 -45.20
CA ALA A 31 15.64 13.68 -44.82
C ALA A 31 14.13 13.54 -44.55
N VAL A 32 13.42 12.71 -45.33
CA VAL A 32 11.98 12.43 -45.14
C VAL A 32 11.74 11.43 -44.01
N ALA A 33 12.61 10.44 -43.82
CA ALA A 33 12.43 9.40 -42.81
C ALA A 33 12.75 9.88 -41.38
N TYR A 34 13.68 10.82 -41.21
CA TYR A 34 14.10 11.32 -39.90
C TYR A 34 12.97 11.83 -38.99
N PRO A 35 12.03 12.70 -39.44
CA PRO A 35 10.93 13.15 -38.61
C PRO A 35 10.00 12.01 -38.15
N LEU A 36 9.78 10.98 -39.00
CA LEU A 36 8.99 9.80 -38.62
C LEU A 36 9.65 9.02 -37.48
N PHE A 37 10.97 8.81 -37.57
CA PHE A 37 11.70 8.15 -36.49
C PHE A 37 11.63 8.94 -35.17
N GLN A 38 11.72 10.27 -35.22
CA GLN A 38 11.60 11.13 -34.02
C GLN A 38 10.21 11.05 -33.37
N SER A 39 9.14 11.04 -34.16
CA SER A 39 7.78 10.88 -33.64
C SER A 39 7.57 9.48 -33.06
N MET A 40 8.11 8.45 -33.72
CA MET A 40 8.04 7.08 -33.19
C MET A 40 8.80 6.93 -31.88
N THR A 41 10.03 7.45 -31.76
CA THR A 41 10.79 7.34 -30.52
C THR A 41 10.14 8.10 -29.36
N ASP A 42 9.49 9.24 -29.61
CA ASP A 42 8.68 9.95 -28.61
C ASP A 42 7.48 9.12 -28.15
N LEU A 43 6.74 8.51 -29.09
CA LEU A 43 5.61 7.64 -28.76
C LEU A 43 6.06 6.43 -27.92
N TRP A 44 7.15 5.77 -28.33
CA TRP A 44 7.73 4.65 -27.59
C TRP A 44 8.19 5.09 -26.20
N GLY A 45 8.85 6.24 -26.09
CA GLY A 45 9.29 6.81 -24.82
C GLY A 45 8.11 7.09 -23.87
N LYS A 46 7.00 7.65 -24.36
CA LYS A 46 5.77 7.86 -23.56
C LYS A 46 5.14 6.55 -23.12
N TYR A 47 5.02 5.59 -24.03
CA TYR A 47 4.42 4.29 -23.74
C TYR A 47 5.22 3.54 -22.66
N GLU A 48 6.53 3.47 -22.81
CA GLU A 48 7.42 2.86 -21.83
C GLU A 48 7.41 3.61 -20.50
N THR A 49 7.35 4.94 -20.53
CA THR A 49 7.22 5.76 -19.31
C THR A 49 5.94 5.40 -18.54
N ASN A 50 4.80 5.30 -19.22
CA ASN A 50 3.53 4.94 -18.57
C ASN A 50 3.59 3.55 -17.95
N ASN A 51 4.14 2.56 -18.65
CA ASN A 51 4.27 1.20 -18.11
C ASN A 51 5.14 1.17 -16.85
N ARG A 52 6.26 1.90 -16.87
CA ARG A 52 7.16 1.99 -15.70
C ARG A 52 6.51 2.72 -14.54
N LEU A 53 5.81 3.82 -14.80
CA LEU A 53 5.10 4.55 -13.75
C LEU A 53 4.01 3.68 -13.12
N ALA A 54 3.28 2.89 -13.90
CA ALA A 54 2.28 1.95 -13.38
C ALA A 54 2.91 0.83 -12.53
N ASP A 55 4.04 0.26 -12.95
CA ASP A 55 4.78 -0.73 -12.16
C ASP A 55 5.26 -0.14 -10.82
N ILE A 56 5.76 1.11 -10.85
CA ILE A 56 6.19 1.82 -9.65
C ILE A 56 4.99 2.14 -8.75
N GLU A 57 3.88 2.62 -9.31
CA GLU A 57 2.65 2.91 -8.57
C GLU A 57 2.17 1.68 -7.80
N GLN A 58 2.12 0.52 -8.47
CA GLN A 58 1.74 -0.73 -7.82
C GLN A 58 2.72 -1.12 -6.71
N ALA A 59 4.02 -0.98 -6.94
CA ALA A 59 5.04 -1.32 -5.95
C ALA A 59 5.00 -0.39 -4.73
N VAL A 60 4.89 0.92 -4.93
CA VAL A 60 4.75 1.91 -3.85
C VAL A 60 3.46 1.66 -3.08
N THR A 61 2.34 1.43 -3.77
CA THR A 61 1.04 1.16 -3.13
C THR A 61 1.11 -0.10 -2.26
N THR A 62 1.70 -1.18 -2.78
CA THR A 62 1.84 -2.45 -2.04
C THR A 62 2.77 -2.28 -0.85
N ALA A 63 3.93 -1.64 -1.05
CA ALA A 63 4.90 -1.37 0.01
C ALA A 63 4.27 -0.52 1.12
N TYR A 64 3.52 0.51 0.74
CA TYR A 64 2.87 1.43 1.66
C TYR A 64 1.77 0.71 2.45
N GLN A 65 0.91 -0.08 1.80
CA GLN A 65 -0.11 -0.88 2.48
C GLN A 65 0.47 -1.78 3.57
N GLN A 66 1.59 -2.45 3.28
CA GLN A 66 2.27 -3.32 4.26
C GLN A 66 2.98 -2.56 5.38
N ALA A 67 3.33 -1.30 5.13
CA ALA A 67 4.11 -0.47 6.04
C ALA A 67 3.29 0.58 6.78
N MET A 68 1.96 0.66 6.59
CA MET A 68 1.16 1.78 7.07
C MET A 68 1.35 2.06 8.57
N VAL A 69 1.44 1.02 9.39
CA VAL A 69 1.64 1.15 10.84
C VAL A 69 2.94 1.87 11.17
N THR A 70 4.04 1.54 10.48
CA THR A 70 5.35 2.14 10.71
C THR A 70 5.54 3.47 9.98
N ALA A 71 4.93 3.61 8.80
CA ALA A 71 4.99 4.80 7.99
C ALA A 71 4.24 5.98 8.63
N GLU A 72 3.13 5.69 9.31
CA GLU A 72 2.18 6.69 9.81
C GLU A 72 2.21 6.87 11.33
N VAL A 73 3.39 6.70 11.92
CA VAL A 73 3.62 7.10 13.32
C VAL A 73 3.57 8.65 13.39
N PRO A 74 2.97 9.28 14.42
CA PRO A 74 2.77 10.74 14.47
C PRO A 74 4.07 11.56 14.51
N THR A 75 5.20 10.90 14.78
CA THR A 75 6.52 11.52 14.79
C THR A 75 7.15 11.60 13.40
N ASN A 76 6.60 10.91 12.40
CA ASN A 76 7.10 10.94 11.03
C ASN A 76 6.49 12.12 10.26
N THR A 77 6.87 13.34 10.62
CA THR A 77 6.35 14.57 9.98
C THR A 77 7.11 14.98 8.71
N GLY A 78 8.12 14.18 8.32
CA GLY A 78 9.01 14.43 7.21
C GLY A 78 8.36 14.23 5.84
N ARG A 79 9.17 14.41 4.79
CA ARG A 79 8.79 14.09 3.40
C ARG A 79 9.40 12.75 3.00
N GLU A 80 9.04 11.74 3.77
CA GLU A 80 9.60 10.42 3.67
C GLU A 80 8.57 9.35 4.03
N LEU A 81 8.65 8.23 3.33
CA LEU A 81 7.84 7.06 3.62
C LEU A 81 8.75 5.99 4.22
N VAL A 82 8.55 5.74 5.52
CA VAL A 82 9.30 4.70 6.26
C VAL A 82 8.70 3.33 5.93
N LEU A 83 9.51 2.47 5.30
CA LEU A 83 9.16 1.10 4.94
C LEU A 83 10.01 0.11 5.77
N PRO A 84 9.58 -1.15 5.92
CA PRO A 84 10.35 -2.16 6.65
C PRO A 84 11.76 -2.39 6.09
N THR A 85 11.94 -2.18 4.79
CA THR A 85 13.19 -2.37 4.05
C THR A 85 14.05 -1.10 3.94
N GLY A 86 13.61 0.00 4.53
CA GLY A 86 14.29 1.31 4.50
C GLY A 86 13.34 2.46 4.21
N THR A 87 13.87 3.65 3.96
CA THR A 87 13.05 4.86 3.80
C THR A 87 13.05 5.35 2.35
N LEU A 88 11.85 5.49 1.77
CA LEU A 88 11.68 6.20 0.51
C LEU A 88 11.67 7.70 0.80
N VAL A 89 12.74 8.39 0.41
CA VAL A 89 12.92 9.82 0.64
C VAL A 89 12.53 10.63 -0.60
N GLN A 90 12.01 11.83 -0.39
CA GLN A 90 11.75 12.77 -1.48
C GLN A 90 13.05 13.07 -2.27
N THR A 91 12.96 12.94 -3.60
CA THR A 91 14.01 13.30 -4.56
C THR A 91 13.42 14.24 -5.62
N GLY A 92 13.38 15.53 -5.29
CA GLY A 92 12.92 16.58 -6.20
C GLY A 92 13.93 16.91 -7.31
N PRO A 93 13.56 17.81 -8.23
CA PRO A 93 14.49 18.29 -9.25
C PRO A 93 15.64 19.09 -8.62
N ASN A 94 16.82 19.03 -9.24
CA ASN A 94 17.94 19.90 -8.92
C ASN A 94 17.73 21.34 -9.43
N ALA A 95 18.69 22.23 -9.16
CA ALA A 95 18.65 23.63 -9.62
C ALA A 95 18.52 23.79 -11.15
N ALA A 96 18.86 22.78 -11.94
CA ALA A 96 18.69 22.76 -13.40
C ALA A 96 17.32 22.21 -13.86
N GLY A 97 16.41 21.92 -12.91
CA GLY A 97 15.09 21.34 -13.16
C GLY A 97 15.13 19.84 -13.48
N ARG A 98 16.24 19.14 -13.25
CA ARG A 98 16.38 17.71 -13.60
C ARG A 98 16.22 16.84 -12.36
N CYS A 99 15.51 15.73 -12.49
CA CYS A 99 15.45 14.71 -11.44
C CYS A 99 16.85 14.14 -11.17
N SER A 100 17.14 13.80 -9.92
CA SER A 100 18.46 13.37 -9.48
C SER A 100 18.72 11.90 -9.79
N THR A 101 19.98 11.51 -10.00
CA THR A 101 20.36 10.08 -10.03
C THR A 101 20.38 9.45 -8.64
N THR A 102 20.39 10.26 -7.57
CA THR A 102 20.24 9.76 -6.19
C THR A 102 18.88 9.09 -5.96
N THR A 103 17.91 9.32 -6.86
CA THR A 103 16.66 8.56 -6.90
C THR A 103 16.88 7.05 -7.02
N ALA A 104 17.97 6.60 -7.64
CA ALA A 104 18.31 5.17 -7.65
C ALA A 104 18.42 4.59 -6.22
N VAL A 105 19.00 5.34 -5.29
CA VAL A 105 19.12 4.92 -3.88
C VAL A 105 17.77 5.00 -3.18
N ALA A 106 16.97 6.03 -3.46
CA ALA A 106 15.64 6.22 -2.86
C ALA A 106 14.68 5.06 -3.17
N PHE A 107 14.84 4.39 -4.31
CA PHE A 107 14.03 3.23 -4.70
C PHE A 107 14.49 1.89 -4.09
N THR A 108 15.63 1.85 -3.39
CA THR A 108 16.16 0.61 -2.79
C THR A 108 15.14 -0.14 -1.91
N PRO A 109 14.36 0.55 -1.05
CA PRO A 109 13.33 -0.12 -0.24
C PRO A 109 12.23 -0.80 -1.06
N LEU A 110 12.02 -0.36 -2.31
CA LEU A 110 10.95 -0.85 -3.18
C LEU A 110 11.35 -2.07 -4.02
N TYR A 111 12.64 -2.44 -4.07
CA TYR A 111 13.13 -3.47 -5.00
C TYR A 111 12.44 -4.84 -4.87
N GLN A 112 11.94 -5.19 -3.68
CA GLN A 112 11.21 -6.45 -3.48
C GLN A 112 9.79 -6.45 -4.06
N TYR A 113 9.22 -5.28 -4.33
CA TYR A 113 7.86 -5.12 -4.87
C TYR A 113 7.85 -4.84 -6.37
N LEU A 114 9.01 -4.55 -6.94
CA LEU A 114 9.16 -4.16 -8.33
C LEU A 114 9.29 -5.38 -9.23
N LYS A 115 8.63 -5.33 -10.39
CA LYS A 115 8.76 -6.35 -11.44
C LYS A 115 9.99 -6.15 -12.32
N GLN A 116 10.58 -4.96 -12.27
CA GLN A 116 11.69 -4.56 -13.13
C GLN A 116 13.03 -4.66 -12.40
N ALA A 117 14.11 -4.73 -13.18
CA ALA A 117 15.45 -4.75 -12.64
C ALA A 117 15.75 -3.43 -11.87
N PRO A 118 16.39 -3.48 -10.69
CA PRO A 118 16.71 -2.32 -9.85
C PRO A 118 17.41 -1.16 -10.58
N ASN A 119 18.22 -1.46 -11.59
CA ASN A 119 18.97 -0.47 -12.37
C ASN A 119 18.12 0.34 -13.37
N LEU A 120 16.90 -0.11 -13.66
CA LEU A 120 16.00 0.51 -14.64
C LEU A 120 14.83 1.24 -14.00
N VAL A 121 14.45 0.84 -12.78
CA VAL A 121 13.17 1.24 -12.17
C VAL A 121 13.06 2.73 -11.85
N TRP A 122 14.18 3.38 -11.59
CA TRP A 122 14.24 4.81 -11.30
C TRP A 122 14.33 5.64 -12.58
N ARG A 123 14.23 5.03 -13.77
CA ARG A 123 14.32 5.70 -15.08
C ARG A 123 13.02 5.59 -15.86
N ASP A 124 12.65 6.66 -16.55
CA ASP A 124 11.55 6.69 -17.50
C ASP A 124 11.89 6.04 -18.86
N GLY A 125 10.93 6.03 -19.78
CA GLY A 125 11.08 5.47 -21.12
C GLY A 125 12.08 6.22 -22.01
N TYR A 126 12.54 7.41 -21.61
CA TYR A 126 13.62 8.16 -22.25
C TYR A 126 14.99 7.90 -21.60
N GLY A 127 15.05 7.01 -20.62
CA GLY A 127 16.26 6.67 -19.88
C GLY A 127 16.68 7.71 -18.84
N ARG A 128 15.77 8.63 -18.46
CA ARG A 128 16.05 9.71 -17.51
C ARG A 128 15.50 9.38 -16.12
N PRO A 129 16.14 9.87 -15.05
CA PRO A 129 15.62 9.65 -13.70
C PRO A 129 14.21 10.22 -13.52
N VAL A 130 13.37 9.52 -12.77
CA VAL A 130 12.10 10.05 -12.24
C VAL A 130 12.36 10.85 -10.97
N CYS A 131 11.45 11.76 -10.62
CA CYS A 131 11.44 12.48 -9.36
C CYS A 131 10.45 11.80 -8.40
N VAL A 132 10.79 11.74 -7.12
CA VAL A 132 9.89 11.30 -6.04
C VAL A 132 9.50 12.53 -5.24
N LEU A 133 8.23 12.90 -5.21
CA LEU A 133 7.71 13.99 -4.41
C LEU A 133 6.80 13.41 -3.32
N ILE A 134 6.97 13.84 -2.09
CA ILE A 134 6.21 13.34 -0.94
C ILE A 134 5.71 14.55 -0.16
N THR A 135 4.43 14.54 0.22
CA THR A 135 3.90 15.54 1.15
C THR A 135 4.57 15.40 2.53
N PRO A 136 4.50 16.40 3.41
CA PRO A 136 4.57 16.13 4.84
C PRO A 136 3.46 15.13 5.25
N GLN A 137 3.54 14.58 6.45
CA GLN A 137 2.44 13.80 7.00
C GLN A 137 1.18 14.65 7.13
N LEU A 138 0.12 14.17 6.52
CA LEU A 138 -1.23 14.72 6.57
C LEU A 138 -2.09 13.89 7.51
N SER A 139 -3.20 14.45 7.94
CA SER A 139 -4.18 13.72 8.74
C SER A 139 -5.60 14.05 8.31
N PHE A 140 -6.50 13.12 8.61
CA PHE A 140 -7.93 13.31 8.49
C PHE A 140 -8.62 12.55 9.62
N THR A 141 -9.83 12.96 9.94
CA THR A 141 -10.66 12.27 10.93
C THR A 141 -11.81 11.59 10.22
N ASP A 142 -12.04 10.32 10.54
CA ASP A 142 -13.16 9.52 10.08
C ASP A 142 -13.64 8.64 11.24
N ASP A 143 -14.96 8.58 11.47
CA ASP A 143 -15.57 7.83 12.57
C ASP A 143 -14.93 8.07 13.97
N GLY A 144 -14.55 9.32 14.26
CA GLY A 144 -13.90 9.70 15.52
C GLY A 144 -12.45 9.26 15.67
N ALA A 145 -11.89 8.54 14.69
CA ALA A 145 -10.48 8.17 14.62
C ALA A 145 -9.69 9.18 13.77
N THR A 146 -8.51 9.60 14.24
CA THR A 146 -7.59 10.40 13.42
C THR A 146 -6.59 9.48 12.75
N LEU A 147 -6.59 9.49 11.42
CA LEU A 147 -5.69 8.72 10.59
C LEU A 147 -4.66 9.65 9.94
N TYR A 148 -3.43 9.16 9.86
CA TYR A 148 -2.30 9.85 9.25
C TYR A 148 -1.95 9.22 7.90
N TYR A 149 -1.49 10.03 6.95
CA TYR A 149 -1.10 9.58 5.63
C TYR A 149 -0.12 10.53 4.94
N HIS A 150 0.57 10.02 3.94
CA HIS A 150 1.37 10.75 2.97
C HIS A 150 0.76 10.61 1.58
N THR A 151 0.95 11.63 0.74
CA THR A 151 0.69 11.54 -0.69
C THR A 151 2.01 11.55 -1.44
N ILE A 152 2.17 10.62 -2.38
CA ILE A 152 3.43 10.42 -3.10
C ILE A 152 3.17 10.60 -4.59
N ALA A 153 3.96 11.44 -5.24
CA ALA A 153 3.94 11.57 -6.69
C ALA A 153 5.27 11.11 -7.27
N ILE A 154 5.20 10.22 -8.26
CA ILE A 154 6.37 9.80 -9.05
C ILE A 154 6.26 10.47 -10.41
N VAL A 155 7.22 11.32 -10.75
CA VAL A 155 7.13 12.23 -11.89
C VAL A 155 8.26 11.97 -12.89
N SER A 156 7.91 11.68 -14.14
CA SER A 156 8.84 11.75 -15.27
C SER A 156 8.90 13.17 -15.83
N ALA A 157 10.12 13.59 -16.18
CA ALA A 157 10.40 14.86 -16.84
C ALA A 157 10.23 14.82 -18.37
N GLY A 158 9.66 13.74 -18.91
CA GLY A 158 9.31 13.61 -20.32
C GLY A 158 10.51 13.66 -21.26
N ARG A 159 10.26 14.03 -22.52
CA ARG A 159 11.23 14.12 -23.63
C ARG A 159 12.21 15.27 -23.45
N HIS A 160 11.89 16.30 -22.68
CA HIS A 160 12.82 17.42 -22.43
C HIS A 160 13.79 17.14 -21.28
N GLY A 161 13.41 16.26 -20.35
CA GLY A 161 14.27 15.80 -19.26
C GLY A 161 14.48 16.86 -18.18
N LYS A 162 13.63 17.88 -18.20
CA LYS A 162 13.52 18.91 -17.19
C LYS A 162 12.06 18.97 -16.77
N MET A 163 11.84 18.98 -15.47
CA MET A 163 10.52 19.17 -14.89
C MET A 163 10.03 20.57 -15.26
N ALA A 164 8.87 20.66 -15.92
CA ALA A 164 8.27 21.94 -16.27
C ALA A 164 7.97 22.75 -15.00
N ALA A 165 8.15 24.07 -15.04
CA ALA A 165 8.06 24.94 -13.87
C ALA A 165 6.68 24.94 -13.17
N GLY A 166 5.62 24.53 -13.86
CA GLY A 166 4.27 24.36 -13.28
C GLY A 166 4.00 22.98 -12.69
N THR A 167 4.94 22.04 -12.76
CA THR A 167 4.78 20.71 -12.18
C THR A 167 5.17 20.75 -10.71
N SER A 168 4.28 20.34 -9.81
CA SER A 168 4.54 20.32 -8.37
C SER A 168 3.57 19.42 -7.61
N LEU A 169 3.97 18.99 -6.42
CA LEU A 169 3.07 18.39 -5.43
C LEU A 169 2.93 19.39 -4.28
N SER A 170 1.73 19.89 -4.05
CA SER A 170 1.47 20.79 -2.92
C SER A 170 1.53 20.04 -1.60
N ASP A 171 1.71 20.78 -0.50
CA ASP A 171 1.73 20.18 0.84
C ASP A 171 0.41 19.51 1.20
N ALA A 172 -0.70 19.95 0.59
CA ALA A 172 -2.02 19.33 0.74
C ALA A 172 -2.23 18.07 -0.12
N GLY A 173 -1.21 17.62 -0.88
CA GLY A 173 -1.29 16.43 -1.73
C GLY A 173 -1.92 16.66 -3.10
N VAL A 174 -2.00 17.92 -3.56
CA VAL A 174 -2.53 18.24 -4.90
C VAL A 174 -1.38 18.23 -5.91
N LEU A 175 -1.42 17.27 -6.84
CA LEU A 175 -0.47 17.19 -7.95
C LEU A 175 -0.90 18.11 -9.10
N THR A 176 0.00 18.99 -9.51
CA THR A 176 -0.12 19.78 -10.73
C THR A 176 0.93 19.31 -11.73
N LEU A 177 0.53 19.08 -12.97
CA LEU A 177 1.43 18.71 -14.08
C LEU A 177 1.43 19.82 -15.13
N ALA A 178 2.59 20.05 -15.74
CA ALA A 178 2.76 21.01 -16.83
C ALA A 178 3.67 20.45 -17.93
N GLY A 179 3.56 20.97 -19.15
CA GLY A 179 4.41 20.57 -20.27
C GLY A 179 4.18 19.11 -20.70
N ASP A 180 5.27 18.37 -20.91
CA ASP A 180 5.28 16.96 -21.29
C ASP A 180 5.51 16.01 -20.10
N ASN A 181 5.43 16.53 -18.87
CA ASN A 181 5.58 15.75 -17.66
C ASN A 181 4.46 14.70 -17.53
N GLN A 182 4.83 13.52 -17.06
CA GLN A 182 3.91 12.43 -16.75
C GLN A 182 4.14 12.00 -15.30
N ALA A 183 3.08 11.60 -14.60
CA ALA A 183 3.21 11.18 -13.23
C ALA A 183 2.11 10.20 -12.81
N VAL A 184 2.39 9.48 -11.74
CA VAL A 184 1.41 8.72 -10.96
C VAL A 184 1.32 9.30 -9.56
N LEU A 185 0.12 9.27 -8.98
CA LEU A 185 -0.18 9.82 -7.66
C LEU A 185 -0.70 8.72 -6.75
N ILE A 186 0.08 8.36 -5.75
CA ILE A 186 -0.30 7.40 -4.72
C ILE A 186 -0.90 8.18 -3.55
N ASN A 187 -2.20 8.01 -3.34
CA ASN A 187 -2.94 8.70 -2.30
C ASN A 187 -3.08 7.83 -1.04
N GLY A 188 -2.23 8.08 -0.04
CA GLY A 188 -2.27 7.36 1.23
C GLY A 188 -3.60 7.50 1.99
N ARG A 189 -4.36 8.57 1.78
CA ARG A 189 -5.68 8.75 2.41
C ARG A 189 -6.65 7.63 2.02
N LEU A 190 -6.67 7.25 0.73
CA LEU A 190 -7.54 6.18 0.25
C LEU A 190 -7.13 4.83 0.83
N LEU A 191 -5.82 4.60 0.98
CA LEU A 191 -5.29 3.38 1.61
C LEU A 191 -5.68 3.33 3.10
N ALA A 192 -5.53 4.44 3.82
CA ALA A 192 -5.89 4.56 5.23
C ALA A 192 -7.40 4.36 5.45
N LEU A 193 -8.23 4.96 4.60
CA LEU A 193 -9.68 4.79 4.67
C LEU A 193 -10.10 3.34 4.38
N ALA A 194 -9.52 2.71 3.35
CA ALA A 194 -9.81 1.32 3.03
C ALA A 194 -9.39 0.37 4.17
N ALA A 195 -8.25 0.63 4.81
CA ALA A 195 -7.81 -0.13 5.97
C ALA A 195 -8.75 0.05 7.17
N LEU A 196 -9.22 1.26 7.46
CA LEU A 196 -10.20 1.50 8.53
C LEU A 196 -11.51 0.76 8.28
N GLN A 197 -12.04 0.82 7.06
CA GLN A 197 -13.27 0.10 6.69
C GLN A 197 -13.10 -1.42 6.82
N ALA A 198 -11.95 -1.96 6.41
CA ALA A 198 -11.63 -3.37 6.59
C ALA A 198 -11.56 -3.76 8.07
N THR A 199 -10.94 -2.91 8.91
CA THR A 199 -10.92 -3.10 10.36
C THR A 199 -12.32 -3.13 10.96
N GLN A 200 -13.16 -2.15 10.63
CA GLN A 200 -14.54 -2.09 11.13
C GLN A 200 -15.33 -3.34 10.73
N ALA A 201 -15.18 -3.80 9.48
CA ALA A 201 -15.84 -5.00 9.01
C ALA A 201 -15.38 -6.26 9.77
N GLN A 202 -14.08 -6.39 10.03
CA GLN A 202 -13.54 -7.53 10.79
C GLN A 202 -13.94 -7.48 12.27
N MET A 203 -13.88 -6.30 12.90
CA MET A 203 -14.33 -6.13 14.28
C MET A 203 -15.83 -6.45 14.41
N ALA A 204 -16.66 -6.03 13.46
CA ALA A 204 -18.08 -6.39 13.45
C ALA A 204 -18.30 -7.89 13.31
N LYS A 205 -17.49 -8.58 12.49
CA LYS A 205 -17.53 -10.05 12.35
C LYS A 205 -17.16 -10.75 13.66
N VAL A 206 -16.09 -10.32 14.32
CA VAL A 206 -15.67 -10.87 15.62
C VAL A 206 -16.72 -10.58 16.69
N ALA A 207 -17.28 -9.36 16.71
CA ALA A 207 -18.35 -8.98 17.63
C ALA A 207 -19.60 -9.84 17.47
N ALA A 208 -20.00 -10.11 16.22
CA ALA A 208 -21.14 -10.97 15.93
C ALA A 208 -20.88 -12.42 16.40
N ALA A 209 -19.67 -12.95 16.19
CA ALA A 209 -19.29 -14.27 16.68
C ALA A 209 -19.32 -14.34 18.22
N TYR A 210 -18.82 -13.31 18.90
CA TYR A 210 -18.82 -13.21 20.37
C TYR A 210 -20.26 -13.10 20.93
N ALA A 211 -21.11 -12.29 20.30
CA ALA A 211 -22.52 -12.16 20.68
C ALA A 211 -23.29 -13.47 20.49
N ALA A 212 -23.08 -14.16 19.35
CA ALA A 212 -23.68 -15.46 19.09
C ALA A 212 -23.19 -16.53 20.08
N TYR A 213 -21.90 -16.51 20.42
CA TYR A 213 -21.33 -17.39 21.44
C TYR A 213 -22.05 -17.21 22.78
N PHE A 214 -22.12 -15.98 23.27
CA PHE A 214 -22.81 -15.65 24.52
C PHE A 214 -24.26 -16.12 24.51
N GLN A 215 -25.00 -15.79 23.45
CA GLN A 215 -26.41 -16.13 23.33
C GLN A 215 -26.62 -17.66 23.32
N ASN A 216 -25.78 -18.41 22.59
CA ASN A 216 -25.86 -19.86 22.56
C ASN A 216 -25.55 -20.49 23.93
N ARG A 217 -24.59 -19.93 24.69
CA ARG A 217 -24.28 -20.39 26.05
C ARG A 217 -25.45 -20.10 27.00
N TYR A 218 -26.02 -18.90 26.97
CA TYR A 218 -27.20 -18.55 27.74
C TYR A 218 -28.41 -19.45 27.42
N LEU A 219 -28.68 -19.68 26.13
CA LEU A 219 -29.73 -20.59 25.66
C LEU A 219 -29.41 -22.07 25.91
N GLY A 220 -28.16 -22.41 26.18
CA GLY A 220 -27.75 -23.73 26.67
C GLY A 220 -27.99 -23.91 28.17
N ASN A 221 -27.97 -22.84 28.97
CA ASN A 221 -28.22 -22.90 30.40
C ASN A 221 -29.72 -23.08 30.69
N THR A 222 -30.12 -24.27 31.11
CA THR A 222 -31.52 -24.60 31.44
C THR A 222 -32.17 -23.68 32.48
N ALA A 223 -31.39 -23.12 33.42
CA ALA A 223 -31.87 -22.18 34.42
C ALA A 223 -32.02 -20.74 33.88
N ARG A 224 -31.48 -20.46 32.68
CA ARG A 224 -31.52 -19.13 32.04
C ARG A 224 -31.01 -18.02 32.97
N ASP A 225 -29.94 -18.35 33.72
CA ASP A 225 -29.38 -17.48 34.74
C ASP A 225 -28.70 -16.26 34.09
N THR A 226 -29.23 -15.07 34.38
CA THR A 226 -28.73 -13.79 33.87
C THR A 226 -27.58 -13.22 34.71
N SER A 227 -27.27 -13.82 35.85
CA SER A 227 -26.15 -13.43 36.73
C SER A 227 -24.82 -14.06 36.32
N ILE A 228 -24.85 -15.00 35.37
CA ILE A 228 -23.64 -15.64 34.84
C ILE A 228 -23.10 -14.83 33.67
N ASP A 229 -21.80 -14.58 33.70
CA ASP A 229 -21.06 -14.01 32.57
C ASP A 229 -20.63 -15.12 31.61
N TYR A 230 -21.37 -15.29 30.51
CA TYR A 230 -21.05 -16.28 29.48
C TYR A 230 -19.93 -15.86 28.53
N PHE A 231 -19.30 -14.70 28.71
CA PHE A 231 -18.12 -14.30 27.94
C PHE A 231 -16.83 -14.93 28.46
N ALA A 232 -16.82 -15.57 29.62
CA ALA A 232 -15.64 -16.19 30.21
C ALA A 232 -15.97 -17.47 30.97
N ASN A 233 -15.04 -18.43 31.00
CA ASN A 233 -15.08 -19.64 31.81
C ASN A 233 -14.74 -19.33 33.26
N ALA A 234 -15.55 -18.47 33.86
CA ALA A 234 -15.43 -18.03 35.22
C ALA A 234 -16.83 -17.65 35.75
N TRP A 235 -16.92 -17.38 37.05
CA TRP A 235 -18.09 -16.77 37.70
C TRP A 235 -19.44 -17.42 37.35
N GLY A 236 -19.47 -18.75 37.28
CA GLY A 236 -20.69 -19.54 37.07
C GLY A 236 -20.76 -20.26 35.72
N ASP A 237 -19.99 -19.87 34.70
CA ASP A 237 -19.96 -20.57 33.40
C ASP A 237 -18.88 -21.67 33.34
N THR A 238 -18.83 -22.52 34.37
CA THR A 238 -17.80 -23.57 34.48
C THR A 238 -17.90 -24.59 33.34
N GLY A 239 -16.78 -24.78 32.62
CA GLY A 239 -16.70 -25.70 31.47
C GLY A 239 -16.90 -25.02 30.11
N SER A 240 -17.00 -23.69 30.10
CA SER A 240 -16.93 -22.88 28.89
C SER A 240 -15.54 -22.99 28.26
N PRO A 241 -15.40 -23.19 26.94
CA PRO A 241 -14.08 -23.20 26.30
C PRO A 241 -13.45 -21.79 26.19
N MET A 242 -14.20 -20.73 26.54
CA MET A 242 -13.73 -19.34 26.49
C MET A 242 -12.94 -18.98 27.77
N PRO A 243 -11.62 -18.77 27.75
CA PRO A 243 -10.87 -18.41 28.96
C PRO A 243 -11.21 -17.00 29.47
N ALA A 244 -11.09 -16.79 30.78
CA ALA A 244 -11.01 -15.45 31.37
C ALA A 244 -9.62 -14.85 31.10
N LEU A 245 -9.55 -13.62 30.57
CA LEU A 245 -8.32 -13.04 30.03
C LEU A 245 -7.44 -12.31 31.06
N GLY A 246 -7.80 -12.29 32.35
CA GLY A 246 -6.89 -11.87 33.42
C GLY A 246 -6.63 -10.37 33.44
N ALA A 247 -7.71 -9.59 33.38
CA ALA A 247 -7.73 -8.13 33.53
C ALA A 247 -6.89 -7.30 32.53
N THR A 248 -6.44 -7.86 31.41
CA THR A 248 -5.81 -7.10 30.31
C THR A 248 -6.28 -7.60 28.95
N PRO A 249 -6.36 -6.72 27.92
CA PRO A 249 -6.61 -7.17 26.55
C PRO A 249 -5.49 -8.09 26.07
N LEU A 250 -5.86 -9.29 25.61
CA LEU A 250 -4.92 -10.28 25.10
C LEU A 250 -5.06 -10.48 23.60
N ASN A 251 -3.95 -10.78 22.93
CA ASN A 251 -3.95 -11.11 21.51
C ASN A 251 -4.75 -12.40 21.30
N THR A 252 -5.65 -12.38 20.33
CA THR A 252 -6.56 -13.49 20.01
C THR A 252 -5.90 -14.88 19.81
N PRO A 253 -4.70 -15.02 19.19
CA PRO A 253 -4.04 -16.31 19.00
C PRO A 253 -3.39 -16.87 20.27
N SER A 254 -3.04 -16.03 21.24
CA SER A 254 -2.32 -16.49 22.45
C SER A 254 -3.21 -17.25 23.44
N VAL A 255 -4.52 -17.26 23.20
CA VAL A 255 -5.54 -17.77 24.14
C VAL A 255 -6.52 -18.73 23.47
N ASP A 256 -6.19 -19.26 22.27
CA ASP A 256 -7.00 -20.20 21.46
C ASP A 256 -8.48 -19.76 21.33
N LEU A 257 -8.74 -18.45 21.30
CA LEU A 257 -10.09 -17.89 21.21
C LEU A 257 -10.75 -18.12 19.85
N MET A 258 -9.95 -18.49 18.86
CA MET A 258 -10.38 -18.74 17.50
C MET A 258 -11.27 -19.97 17.39
N SER A 259 -10.93 -21.06 18.09
CA SER A 259 -11.66 -22.33 18.03
C SER A 259 -13.08 -22.22 18.62
N PRO A 260 -13.29 -21.67 19.84
CA PRO A 260 -14.62 -21.48 20.41
C PRO A 260 -15.55 -20.58 19.59
N LEU A 261 -14.98 -19.61 18.86
CA LEU A 261 -15.72 -18.63 18.07
C LEU A 261 -15.88 -19.02 16.60
N GLY A 262 -15.23 -20.09 16.15
CA GLY A 262 -15.19 -20.48 14.73
C GLY A 262 -14.53 -19.42 13.83
N LEU A 263 -13.54 -18.70 14.36
CA LEU A 263 -12.81 -17.65 13.65
C LEU A 263 -11.50 -18.17 13.07
N SER A 264 -11.09 -17.61 11.94
CA SER A 264 -9.77 -17.83 11.33
C SER A 264 -8.79 -16.70 11.67
N SER A 265 -7.50 -16.89 11.39
CA SER A 265 -6.46 -15.88 11.68
C SER A 265 -6.70 -14.59 10.89
N THR A 266 -7.29 -14.70 9.69
CA THR A 266 -7.68 -13.56 8.87
C THR A 266 -8.88 -12.80 9.42
N ASP A 267 -9.74 -13.44 10.21
CA ASP A 267 -10.91 -12.79 10.81
C ASP A 267 -10.54 -11.94 12.04
N ILE A 268 -9.42 -12.27 12.68
CA ILE A 268 -8.90 -11.57 13.86
C ILE A 268 -7.80 -10.56 13.51
N THR A 269 -7.52 -10.37 12.23
CA THR A 269 -6.52 -9.41 11.74
C THR A 269 -7.23 -8.18 11.18
N ASP A 270 -6.80 -7.00 11.60
CA ASP A 270 -7.36 -5.74 11.16
C ASP A 270 -6.87 -5.33 9.75
N GLY A 271 -7.37 -4.21 9.24
CA GLY A 271 -7.02 -3.70 7.92
C GLY A 271 -5.56 -3.24 7.77
N TRP A 272 -4.80 -3.14 8.87
CA TRP A 272 -3.37 -2.81 8.87
C TRP A 272 -2.49 -4.04 9.10
N GLY A 273 -3.06 -5.24 9.17
CA GLY A 273 -2.32 -6.48 9.39
C GLY A 273 -1.96 -6.74 10.85
N GLN A 274 -2.55 -5.99 11.81
CA GLN A 274 -2.36 -6.24 13.23
C GLN A 274 -3.40 -7.21 13.76
N VAL A 275 -3.01 -8.01 14.75
CA VAL A 275 -3.91 -8.94 15.43
C VAL A 275 -4.74 -8.16 16.45
N MET A 276 -6.06 -8.29 16.36
CA MET A 276 -6.99 -7.69 17.30
C MET A 276 -6.89 -8.33 18.69
N GLN A 277 -7.11 -7.50 19.69
CA GLN A 277 -7.10 -7.87 21.10
C GLN A 277 -8.52 -8.04 21.61
N LEU A 278 -8.70 -8.97 22.53
CA LEU A 278 -9.95 -9.24 23.21
C LEU A 278 -9.82 -9.04 24.70
N ASP A 279 -10.91 -8.62 25.32
CA ASP A 279 -11.02 -8.40 26.75
C ASP A 279 -12.44 -8.77 27.22
N ASN A 280 -12.52 -9.66 28.21
CA ASN A 280 -13.77 -10.15 28.80
C ASN A 280 -13.73 -10.13 30.34
N ASP A 281 -12.72 -9.49 30.94
CA ASP A 281 -12.46 -9.59 32.38
C ASP A 281 -11.90 -8.28 32.99
N SER A 282 -11.33 -7.37 32.20
CA SER A 282 -10.74 -6.14 32.75
C SER A 282 -11.76 -5.12 33.25
N ASP A 283 -11.26 -4.09 33.95
CA ASP A 283 -12.05 -2.95 34.40
C ASP A 283 -12.66 -2.12 33.25
N ALA A 284 -12.23 -2.35 32.01
CA ALA A 284 -12.82 -1.73 30.82
C ALA A 284 -14.12 -2.39 30.36
N VAL A 285 -14.48 -3.54 30.92
CA VAL A 285 -15.71 -4.28 30.57
C VAL A 285 -16.57 -4.55 31.81
N ARG A 286 -17.89 -4.69 31.61
CA ARG A 286 -18.78 -5.21 32.64
C ARG A 286 -18.53 -6.70 32.82
N SER A 287 -17.85 -7.07 33.89
CA SER A 287 -17.56 -8.45 34.32
C SER A 287 -17.74 -8.57 35.84
N PRO A 288 -18.02 -9.76 36.38
CA PRO A 288 -18.12 -9.97 37.83
C PRO A 288 -16.84 -9.62 38.63
N ASN A 289 -15.69 -9.55 37.95
CA ASN A 289 -14.38 -9.22 38.54
C ASN A 289 -14.03 -7.72 38.45
N ASN A 290 -14.89 -6.90 37.85
CA ASN A 290 -14.65 -5.46 37.71
C ASN A 290 -14.53 -4.77 39.09
N SER A 291 -13.53 -3.89 39.23
CA SER A 291 -13.29 -3.16 40.48
C SER A 291 -14.40 -2.18 40.86
N ALA A 292 -15.18 -1.70 39.88
CA ALA A 292 -16.34 -0.85 40.07
C ALA A 292 -17.62 -1.69 40.24
N ALA A 293 -18.24 -1.62 41.42
CA ALA A 293 -19.47 -2.36 41.75
C ALA A 293 -20.64 -2.11 40.78
N ALA A 294 -20.69 -0.95 40.11
CA ALA A 294 -21.70 -0.66 39.10
C ALA A 294 -21.52 -1.44 37.78
N MET A 295 -20.34 -2.06 37.58
CA MET A 295 -19.96 -2.83 36.40
C MET A 295 -19.88 -4.34 36.68
N THR A 296 -20.11 -4.78 37.91
CA THR A 296 -20.14 -6.22 38.27
C THR A 296 -21.50 -6.90 38.03
N THR A 297 -22.49 -6.14 37.57
CA THR A 297 -23.85 -6.60 37.31
C THR A 297 -24.18 -6.59 35.82
N PRO A 298 -25.07 -7.48 35.37
CA PRO A 298 -25.46 -7.57 33.96
C PRO A 298 -26.12 -6.27 33.45
N PRO A 299 -26.08 -6.02 32.13
CA PRO A 299 -25.56 -6.90 31.09
C PRO A 299 -24.03 -6.92 31.05
N TYR A 300 -23.46 -8.13 31.02
CA TYR A 300 -22.02 -8.32 30.89
C TYR A 300 -21.59 -7.96 29.46
N THR A 301 -20.33 -7.58 29.32
CA THR A 301 -19.79 -7.13 28.04
C THR A 301 -18.42 -7.71 27.79
N ALA A 302 -18.07 -7.85 26.52
CA ALA A 302 -16.70 -8.03 26.08
C ALA A 302 -16.27 -6.85 25.21
N ARG A 303 -14.97 -6.68 25.01
CA ARG A 303 -14.40 -5.61 24.21
C ARG A 303 -13.37 -6.17 23.24
N ILE A 304 -13.48 -5.71 22.00
CA ILE A 304 -12.52 -5.95 20.93
C ILE A 304 -11.76 -4.65 20.72
N THR A 305 -10.44 -4.71 20.69
CA THR A 305 -9.60 -3.52 20.49
C THR A 305 -8.52 -3.76 19.44
N THR A 306 -8.17 -2.70 18.71
CA THR A 306 -6.95 -2.66 17.90
C THR A 306 -6.28 -1.29 18.01
N THR A 307 -5.01 -1.21 17.63
CA THR A 307 -4.23 0.03 17.62
C THR A 307 -4.08 0.56 16.21
N LEU A 308 -4.74 1.69 15.94
CA LEU A 308 -4.64 2.39 14.67
C LEU A 308 -3.23 2.95 14.46
N PRO A 309 -2.78 3.12 13.20
CA PRO A 309 -1.62 3.93 12.91
C PRO A 309 -1.81 5.32 13.53
N GLY A 310 -0.82 5.78 14.30
CA GLY A 310 -0.96 6.96 15.14
C GLY A 310 -1.05 6.67 16.65
N GLY A 311 -1.21 5.40 17.04
CA GLY A 311 -1.25 4.96 18.44
C GLY A 311 -2.62 5.11 19.11
N GLN A 312 -3.67 5.46 18.35
CA GLN A 312 -5.03 5.51 18.88
C GLN A 312 -5.61 4.10 19.01
N THR A 313 -6.29 3.82 20.12
CA THR A 313 -7.03 2.57 20.29
C THR A 313 -8.43 2.71 19.69
N TYR A 314 -8.75 1.85 18.73
CA TYR A 314 -10.11 1.70 18.23
C TYR A 314 -10.75 0.49 18.92
N ALA A 315 -12.00 0.63 19.35
CA ALA A 315 -12.64 -0.35 20.21
C ALA A 315 -14.11 -0.57 19.84
N GLN A 316 -14.53 -1.84 19.93
CA GLN A 316 -15.92 -2.24 19.79
C GLN A 316 -16.33 -3.06 21.02
N THR A 317 -17.43 -2.66 21.66
CA THR A 317 -18.00 -3.39 22.80
C THR A 317 -19.09 -4.32 22.32
N VAL A 318 -19.06 -5.56 22.80
CA VAL A 318 -20.10 -6.57 22.61
C VAL A 318 -20.89 -6.68 23.90
N MET A 319 -22.21 -6.59 23.82
CA MET A 319 -23.11 -6.76 24.96
C MET A 319 -23.75 -8.14 24.92
N GLY A 320 -23.82 -8.82 26.05
CA GLY A 320 -24.53 -10.09 26.18
C GLY A 320 -26.03 -9.90 26.01
N SER A 321 -26.67 -10.77 25.22
CA SER A 321 -28.12 -10.83 25.10
C SER A 321 -28.65 -12.00 25.92
N TYR A 322 -29.54 -11.69 26.86
CA TYR A 322 -30.35 -12.65 27.61
C TYR A 322 -31.72 -12.81 26.96
#